data_AF-A0A1A2YFT4-F1
#
_entry.id   AF-A0A1A2YFT4-F1
#
_cell.length_a   1.000
_cell.length_b   1.000
_cell.length_c   1.000
_cell.angle_alpha   90.00
_cell.angle_beta   90.00
_cell.angle_gamma   90.00
#
_symmetry.space_group_name_H-M   'P 1'
#
loop_
_entity.id
_entity.type
_entity.pdbx_description
1 polymer ?
#
loop_
_entity_poly.entity_id
_entity_poly.type
_entity_poly.pdbx_seq_one_letter_code
_entity_poly.pdbx_strand_id
1 'polypeptide(L)'
;MINTIATVVVVALGLHILVKFAFFALPYRRRRALLDKQYSGRASATTASDRVLLGFTVAIAVLVFWRGVDSVSFLGGLWIGATLIQLYFHQFHRPVPPERAAPSQTSPIKEMSYAIQDAPWRPWPQLLMLSALVGASLIGLFWK
;
A
#
# COMPACT_ATOMS: atom_id res chain seq x y z
N MET A 1 -18.98 -23.26 -2.12
CA MET A 1 -17.53 -23.23 -1.80
C MET A 1 -16.83 -22.01 -2.39
N ILE A 2 -16.93 -21.75 -3.71
CA ILE A 2 -16.27 -20.59 -4.36
C ILE A 2 -16.65 -19.23 -3.75
N ASN A 3 -17.92 -19.04 -3.35
CA ASN A 3 -18.35 -17.80 -2.67
C ASN A 3 -17.66 -17.62 -1.33
N THR A 4 -17.61 -18.65 -0.50
CA THR A 4 -16.90 -18.66 0.79
C THR A 4 -15.42 -18.33 0.61
N ILE A 5 -14.75 -18.95 -0.38
CA ILE A 5 -13.33 -18.71 -0.66
C ILE A 5 -13.10 -17.25 -1.05
N ALA A 6 -13.90 -16.68 -1.95
CA ALA A 6 -13.74 -15.28 -2.34
C ALA A 6 -14.03 -14.32 -1.20
N THR A 7 -15.04 -14.59 -0.37
CA THR A 7 -15.30 -13.78 0.84
C THR A 7 -14.10 -13.81 1.77
N VAL A 8 -13.53 -14.99 2.04
CA VAL A 8 -12.33 -15.14 2.88
C VAL A 8 -11.16 -14.38 2.26
N VAL A 9 -10.93 -14.50 0.96
CA VAL A 9 -9.86 -13.78 0.25
C VAL A 9 -10.05 -12.28 0.36
N VAL A 10 -11.25 -11.75 0.08
CA VAL A 10 -11.53 -10.31 0.14
C VAL A 10 -11.41 -9.76 1.55
N VAL A 11 -11.89 -10.49 2.56
CA VAL A 11 -11.72 -10.13 3.98
C VAL A 11 -10.23 -10.10 4.34
N ALA A 12 -9.47 -11.13 3.96
CA ALA A 12 -8.04 -11.18 4.20
C ALA A 12 -7.30 -10.02 3.51
N LEU A 13 -7.66 -9.68 2.27
CA LEU A 13 -7.09 -8.54 1.54
C LEU A 13 -7.47 -7.20 2.19
N GLY A 14 -8.72 -7.03 2.61
CA GLY A 14 -9.18 -5.83 3.32
C GLY A 14 -8.43 -5.63 4.64
N LEU A 15 -8.31 -6.68 5.45
CA LEU A 15 -7.52 -6.65 6.68
C LEU A 15 -6.03 -6.40 6.39
N HIS A 16 -5.47 -7.02 5.34
CA HIS A 16 -4.08 -6.81 4.94
C HIS A 16 -3.81 -5.34 4.58
N ILE A 17 -4.74 -4.65 3.90
CA ILE A 17 -4.63 -3.22 3.59
C ILE A 17 -4.48 -2.39 4.86
N LEU A 18 -5.29 -2.66 5.89
CA LEU A 18 -5.24 -1.93 7.16
C LEU A 18 -3.96 -2.25 7.94
N VAL A 19 -3.62 -3.53 8.05
CA VAL A 19 -2.48 -4.02 8.84
C VAL A 19 -1.15 -3.54 8.26
N LYS A 20 -1.02 -3.31 6.94
CA LYS A 20 0.25 -2.83 6.37
C LYS A 20 0.72 -1.51 6.98
N PHE A 21 -0.21 -0.68 7.46
CA PHE A 21 0.11 0.60 8.09
C PHE A 21 0.54 0.46 9.55
N ALA A 22 0.33 -0.69 10.19
CA ALA A 22 0.80 -0.95 11.55
C ALA A 22 2.34 -0.86 11.65
N PHE A 23 3.05 -1.11 10.55
CA PHE A 23 4.50 -0.90 10.48
C PHE A 23 4.92 0.53 10.83
N PHE A 24 4.09 1.53 10.54
CA PHE A 24 4.38 2.94 10.83
C PHE A 24 4.29 3.27 12.32
N ALA A 25 3.69 2.40 13.14
CA ALA A 25 3.67 2.54 14.60
C ALA A 25 5.02 2.19 15.24
N LEU A 26 5.91 1.47 14.53
CA LEU A 26 7.24 1.14 15.04
C LEU A 26 8.09 2.41 15.22
N PRO A 27 8.97 2.51 16.24
CA PRO A 27 9.87 3.64 16.38
C PRO A 27 10.76 3.86 15.15
N TYR A 28 11.07 5.13 14.83
CA TYR A 28 11.87 5.51 13.66
C TYR A 28 13.15 4.67 13.49
N ARG A 29 13.92 4.47 14.56
CA ARG A 29 15.17 3.69 14.53
C ARG A 29 14.96 2.25 14.04
N ARG A 30 13.87 1.59 14.43
CA ARG A 30 13.55 0.23 13.98
C ARG A 30 13.12 0.22 12.51
N ARG A 31 12.29 1.17 12.10
CA ARG A 31 11.86 1.30 10.70
C ARG A 31 13.05 1.54 9.77
N ARG A 32 13.94 2.46 10.18
CA ARG A 32 15.21 2.79 9.51
C ARG A 32 16.10 1.54 9.37
N ALA A 33 16.35 0.82 10.46
CA ALA A 33 17.19 -0.38 10.43
C ALA A 33 16.63 -1.49 9.52
N LEU A 34 15.32 -1.71 9.54
CA LEU A 34 14.66 -2.68 8.65
C LEU A 34 14.77 -2.27 7.19
N LEU A 35 14.60 -0.97 6.91
CA LEU A 35 14.73 -0.44 5.56
C LEU A 35 16.20 -0.52 5.08
N ASP A 36 17.17 -0.20 5.92
CA ASP A 36 18.60 -0.35 5.58
C ASP A 36 18.96 -1.80 5.27
N LYS A 37 18.41 -2.75 6.04
CA LYS A 37 18.58 -4.18 5.78
C LYS A 37 18.01 -4.60 4.43
N GLN A 38 16.86 -4.06 4.03
CA GLN A 38 16.25 -4.35 2.72
C GLN A 38 17.11 -3.82 1.57
N TYR A 39 17.65 -2.61 1.71
CA TYR A 39 18.49 -2.03 0.66
C TYR A 39 19.90 -2.64 0.64
N SER A 40 20.52 -3.01 1.77
CA SER A 40 21.81 -3.72 1.84
C SER A 40 22.90 -3.19 0.87
N GLY A 41 23.00 -1.87 0.70
CA GLY A 41 23.95 -1.24 -0.22
C GLY A 41 23.51 -1.19 -1.69
N ARG A 42 22.31 -1.65 -2.02
CA ARG A 42 21.70 -1.63 -3.37
C ARG A 42 20.89 -0.35 -3.59
N ALA A 43 20.69 -0.01 -4.86
CA ALA A 43 19.82 1.09 -5.28
C ALA A 43 18.32 0.71 -5.26
N SER A 44 17.96 -0.58 -5.28
CA SER A 44 16.58 -1.08 -5.23
C SER A 44 16.49 -2.32 -4.34
N ALA A 45 15.37 -2.46 -3.62
CA ALA A 45 15.10 -3.58 -2.71
C ALA A 45 13.80 -4.34 -3.04
N THR A 46 12.89 -3.75 -3.82
CA THR A 46 11.51 -4.24 -3.94
C THR A 46 11.18 -4.89 -5.28
N THR A 47 12.06 -4.82 -6.28
CA THR A 47 11.74 -5.19 -7.68
C THR A 47 11.14 -6.58 -7.85
N ALA A 48 11.64 -7.60 -7.14
CA ALA A 48 11.07 -8.95 -7.21
C ALA A 48 9.66 -9.00 -6.59
N SER A 49 9.49 -8.39 -5.42
CA SER A 49 8.20 -8.27 -4.74
C SER A 49 7.19 -7.50 -5.59
N ASP A 50 7.62 -6.43 -6.26
CA ASP A 50 6.76 -5.61 -7.11
C ASP A 50 6.19 -6.42 -8.29
N ARG A 51 7.00 -7.28 -8.91
CA ARG A 51 6.55 -8.18 -9.98
C ARG A 51 5.56 -9.23 -9.48
N VAL A 52 5.82 -9.82 -8.31
CA VAL A 52 4.91 -10.80 -7.69
C VAL A 52 3.57 -10.16 -7.34
N LEU A 53 3.60 -8.97 -6.71
CA LEU A 53 2.40 -8.22 -6.35
C LEU A 53 1.61 -7.76 -7.58
N LEU A 54 2.29 -7.37 -8.66
CA LEU A 54 1.63 -7.05 -9.92
C LEU A 54 0.90 -8.27 -10.48
N GLY A 55 1.57 -9.43 -10.57
CA GLY A 55 0.95 -10.67 -11.02
C GLY A 55 -0.26 -11.06 -10.17
N PHE A 56 -0.14 -10.97 -8.86
CA PHE A 56 -1.24 -11.24 -7.93
C PHE A 56 -2.41 -10.26 -8.10
N THR A 57 -2.13 -8.96 -8.26
CA THR A 57 -3.16 -7.93 -8.47
C THR A 57 -3.92 -8.16 -9.77
N VAL A 58 -3.22 -8.49 -10.86
CA VAL A 58 -3.84 -8.83 -12.15
C VAL A 58 -4.71 -10.09 -12.02
N ALA A 59 -4.23 -11.13 -11.33
CA ALA A 59 -5.01 -12.35 -11.12
C ALA A 59 -6.31 -12.07 -10.34
N ILE A 60 -6.25 -11.25 -9.29
CA ILE A 60 -7.44 -10.84 -8.53
C ILE A 60 -8.38 -9.98 -9.40
N ALA A 61 -7.85 -9.02 -10.17
CA ALA A 61 -8.63 -8.19 -11.08
C ALA A 61 -9.40 -9.02 -12.11
N VAL A 62 -8.74 -9.99 -12.75
CA VAL A 62 -9.37 -10.93 -13.69
C VAL A 62 -10.42 -11.78 -13.00
N LEU A 63 -10.12 -12.29 -11.79
CA LEU A 63 -11.06 -13.09 -11.01
C LEU A 63 -12.35 -12.30 -10.67
N VAL A 64 -12.23 -11.07 -10.17
CA VAL A 64 -13.41 -10.25 -9.83
C VAL A 64 -14.16 -9.79 -11.06
N PHE A 65 -13.47 -9.53 -12.17
CA PHE A 65 -14.10 -9.23 -13.45
C PHE A 65 -14.92 -10.42 -13.97
N TRP A 66 -14.34 -11.62 -13.95
CA TRP A 66 -15.02 -12.85 -14.37
C TRP A 66 -16.22 -13.19 -13.46
N ARG A 67 -16.19 -12.77 -12.19
CA ARG A 67 -17.33 -12.89 -11.25
C ARG A 67 -18.49 -11.95 -11.57
N GLY A 68 -18.38 -11.11 -12.60
CA GLY A 68 -19.44 -10.18 -13.00
C GLY A 68 -19.55 -8.98 -12.07
N VAL A 69 -18.42 -8.47 -11.56
CA VAL A 69 -18.42 -7.16 -10.89
C VAL A 69 -18.99 -6.12 -11.85
N ASP A 70 -19.89 -5.27 -11.34
CA ASP A 70 -20.44 -4.17 -12.11
C ASP A 70 -19.32 -3.23 -12.60
N SER A 71 -19.33 -2.90 -13.89
CA SER A 71 -18.27 -2.12 -14.53
C SER A 71 -18.12 -0.72 -13.94
N VAL A 72 -19.23 -0.10 -13.50
CA VAL A 72 -19.21 1.23 -12.87
C VAL A 72 -18.48 1.14 -11.53
N SER A 73 -18.84 0.15 -10.72
CA SER A 73 -18.21 -0.12 -9.42
C SER A 73 -16.73 -0.45 -9.56
N PHE A 74 -16.36 -1.25 -10.57
CA PHE A 74 -14.98 -1.65 -10.82
C PHE A 74 -14.11 -0.48 -11.29
N LEU A 75 -14.55 0.26 -12.31
CA LEU A 75 -13.82 1.44 -12.81
C LEU A 75 -13.73 2.54 -11.75
N GLY A 76 -14.81 2.76 -10.98
CA GLY A 76 -14.82 3.68 -9.86
C GLY A 76 -13.78 3.29 -8.80
N GLY A 77 -13.73 2.00 -8.43
CA GLY A 77 -12.73 1.47 -7.50
C GLY A 77 -11.29 1.66 -7.99
N LEU A 78 -11.03 1.38 -9.27
CA LEU A 78 -9.71 1.60 -9.88
C LEU A 78 -9.30 3.07 -9.84
N TRP A 79 -10.19 3.98 -10.23
CA TRP A 79 -9.93 5.41 -10.21
C TRP A 79 -9.66 5.93 -8.79
N ILE A 80 -10.50 5.58 -7.82
CA ILE A 80 -10.31 5.93 -6.40
C ILE A 80 -8.96 5.43 -5.89
N GLY A 81 -8.63 4.16 -6.17
CA GLY A 81 -7.36 3.56 -5.76
C GLY A 81 -6.15 4.29 -6.36
N ALA A 82 -6.19 4.56 -7.66
CA ALA A 82 -5.13 5.29 -8.38
C ALA A 82 -4.96 6.74 -7.87
N THR A 83 -6.06 7.43 -7.60
CA THR A 83 -6.01 8.79 -7.03
C THR A 83 -5.46 8.79 -5.61
N LEU A 84 -5.90 7.86 -4.76
CA LEU A 84 -5.41 7.78 -3.37
C LEU A 84 -3.91 7.51 -3.30
N ILE A 85 -3.38 6.61 -4.14
CA ILE A 85 -1.94 6.33 -4.15
C ILE A 85 -1.12 7.52 -4.68
N GLN A 86 -1.62 8.24 -5.70
CA GLN A 86 -0.99 9.46 -6.19
C GLN A 86 -0.93 10.53 -5.09
N LEU A 87 -2.08 10.82 -4.46
CA LEU A 87 -2.17 11.81 -3.38
C LEU A 87 -1.30 11.42 -2.19
N TYR A 88 -1.22 10.13 -1.86
CA TYR A 88 -0.34 9.61 -0.81
C TYR A 88 1.12 9.96 -1.09
N PHE A 89 1.63 9.67 -2.29
CA PHE A 89 3.03 9.95 -2.64
C PHE A 89 3.34 11.45 -2.70
N HIS A 90 2.39 12.29 -3.14
CA HIS A 90 2.58 13.75 -3.17
C HIS A 90 2.84 14.35 -1.79
N GLN A 91 2.40 13.71 -0.71
CA GLN A 91 2.67 14.19 0.66
C GLN A 91 4.15 14.07 1.06
N PHE A 92 4.97 13.35 0.29
CA PHE A 92 6.39 13.17 0.55
C PHE A 92 7.30 14.11 -0.27
N HIS A 93 6.75 15.19 -0.85
CA HIS A 93 7.52 16.21 -1.57
C HIS A 93 8.53 16.98 -0.69
N ARG A 94 8.32 17.03 0.64
CA ARG A 94 9.22 17.78 1.53
C ARG A 94 10.56 17.06 1.70
N PRO A 95 11.69 17.77 1.56
CA PRO A 95 13.01 17.19 1.67
C PRO A 95 13.24 16.55 3.05
N VAL A 96 14.02 15.48 3.05
CA VAL A 96 14.46 14.79 4.27
C VAL A 96 15.73 15.46 4.78
N PRO A 97 15.88 15.72 6.10
CA PRO A 97 17.10 16.28 6.65
C PRO A 97 18.34 15.43 6.29
N PRO A 98 19.53 16.04 6.08
CA PRO A 98 20.74 15.34 5.65
C PRO A 98 21.10 14.14 6.53
N GLU A 99 20.86 14.23 7.84
CA GLU A 99 21.20 13.18 8.82
C GLU A 99 20.29 11.94 8.70
N ARG A 100 19.16 12.08 8.00
CA ARG A 100 18.14 11.05 7.81
C ARG A 100 17.95 10.66 6.34
N ALA A 101 18.71 11.28 5.44
CA ALA A 101 18.65 11.06 4.01
C ALA A 101 19.09 9.64 3.62
N ALA A 102 18.78 9.25 2.38
CA ALA A 102 19.25 8.00 1.82
C ALA A 102 20.79 7.98 1.74
N PRO A 103 21.46 6.91 2.20
CA PRO A 103 22.89 6.72 2.00
C PRO A 103 23.17 6.53 0.51
N SER A 104 24.43 6.74 0.15
CA SER A 104 24.93 6.71 -1.23
C SER A 104 24.60 5.41 -1.99
N GLN A 105 24.69 5.53 -3.32
CA GLN A 105 23.84 4.84 -4.32
C GLN A 105 22.36 5.13 -4.07
N THR A 106 21.93 6.35 -4.41
CA THR A 106 20.51 6.74 -4.31
C THR A 106 19.78 6.37 -5.60
N SER A 107 18.49 6.08 -5.45
CA SER A 107 17.54 5.96 -6.55
C SER A 107 16.27 6.67 -6.11
N PRO A 108 15.40 7.11 -7.04
CA PRO A 108 14.15 7.77 -6.68
C PRO A 108 13.29 6.93 -5.71
N ILE A 109 13.25 5.61 -5.89
CA ILE A 109 12.49 4.71 -5.01
C ILE A 109 13.14 4.57 -3.62
N LYS A 110 14.48 4.59 -3.54
CA LYS A 110 15.21 4.57 -2.27
C LYS A 110 14.99 5.87 -1.51
N GLU A 111 15.13 7.02 -2.17
CA GLU A 111 14.85 8.32 -1.57
C GLU A 111 13.41 8.43 -1.07
N MET A 112 12.43 8.04 -1.89
CA MET A 112 11.02 8.00 -1.49
C MET A 112 10.80 7.10 -0.28
N SER A 113 11.40 5.91 -0.27
CA SER A 113 11.29 4.98 0.87
C SER A 113 11.86 5.59 2.15
N TYR A 114 12.97 6.34 2.08
CA TYR A 114 13.53 7.05 3.24
C TYR A 114 12.61 8.19 3.70
N ALA A 115 12.05 8.96 2.77
CA ALA A 115 11.08 10.02 3.08
C ALA A 115 9.82 9.47 3.78
N ILE A 116 9.33 8.31 3.33
CA ILE A 116 8.21 7.60 3.99
C ILE A 116 8.59 7.19 5.41
N GLN A 117 9.79 6.66 5.64
CA GLN A 117 10.17 6.22 6.99
C GLN A 117 10.45 7.38 7.95
N ASP A 118 10.92 8.53 7.46
CA ASP A 118 11.11 9.74 8.25
C ASP A 118 9.79 10.26 8.82
N ALA A 119 8.77 10.38 7.99
CA ALA A 119 7.49 10.95 8.38
C ALA A 119 6.28 10.19 7.79
N PRO A 120 6.03 8.93 8.22
CA PRO A 120 5.04 8.04 7.58
C PRO A 120 3.59 8.54 7.70
N TRP A 121 3.34 9.45 8.64
CA TRP A 121 2.02 10.02 8.92
C TRP A 121 1.72 11.29 8.12
N ARG A 122 2.64 11.78 7.26
CA ARG A 122 2.35 12.91 6.37
C ARG A 122 1.04 12.74 5.58
N PRO A 123 0.76 11.58 4.95
CA PRO A 123 -0.49 11.33 4.24
C PRO A 123 -1.64 10.85 5.13
N TRP A 124 -1.76 11.36 6.36
CA TRP A 124 -2.83 10.94 7.27
C TRP A 124 -4.25 11.07 6.68
N PRO A 125 -4.61 12.08 5.85
CA PRO A 125 -5.96 12.16 5.29
C PRO A 125 -6.24 11.00 4.32
N GLN A 126 -5.25 10.64 3.50
CA GLN A 126 -5.37 9.52 2.55
C GLN A 126 -5.44 8.18 3.28
N LEU A 127 -4.67 8.02 4.36
CA LEU A 127 -4.73 6.83 5.22
C LEU A 127 -6.09 6.68 5.89
N LEU A 128 -6.64 7.79 6.41
CA LEU A 128 -7.96 7.81 7.03
C LEU A 128 -9.05 7.47 6.01
N MET A 129 -9.03 8.11 4.83
CA MET A 129 -9.98 7.84 3.75
C MET A 129 -9.94 6.37 3.31
N LEU A 130 -8.75 5.84 3.04
CA LEU A 130 -8.59 4.43 2.67
C LEU A 130 -9.12 3.49 3.76
N SER A 131 -8.82 3.80 5.03
CA SER A 131 -9.28 3.00 6.17
C SER A 131 -10.81 3.02 6.30
N ALA A 132 -11.44 4.19 6.12
CA ALA A 132 -12.89 4.34 6.14
C ALA A 132 -13.55 3.55 5.00
N LEU A 133 -13.02 3.62 3.78
CA LEU A 133 -13.52 2.88 2.62
C LEU A 133 -13.43 1.36 2.81
N VAL A 134 -12.29 0.88 3.33
CA VAL A 134 -12.10 -0.54 3.64
C VAL A 134 -13.05 -0.97 4.76
N GLY A 135 -13.15 -0.19 5.84
CA GLY A 135 -14.05 -0.48 6.96
C GLY A 135 -15.51 -0.56 6.53
N ALA A 136 -15.99 0.45 5.79
CA ALA A 136 -17.34 0.46 5.23
C ALA A 136 -17.60 -0.73 4.30
N SER A 137 -16.63 -1.09 3.45
CA SER A 137 -16.75 -2.24 2.54
C SER A 137 -16.81 -3.57 3.29
N LEU A 138 -15.98 -3.75 4.33
CA LEU A 138 -15.99 -4.95 5.17
C LEU A 138 -17.31 -5.08 5.93
N ILE A 139 -17.78 -3.99 6.53
CA ILE A 139 -19.07 -3.92 7.20
C ILE A 139 -20.22 -4.29 6.24
N GLY A 140 -20.20 -3.73 5.03
CA GLY A 140 -21.19 -4.03 4.00
C GLY A 140 -21.18 -5.48 3.49
N LEU A 141 -20.12 -6.25 3.73
CA LEU A 141 -20.10 -7.70 3.43
C LEU A 141 -20.90 -8.52 4.44
N PHE A 142 -21.08 -8.05 5.67
CA PHE A 142 -21.74 -8.78 6.75
C PHE A 142 -23.15 -8.26 7.09
N TRP A 143 -23.50 -7.05 6.65
CA TRP A 143 -24.85 -6.49 6.81
C TRP A 143 -25.77 -6.69 5.59
N LYS A 144 -25.35 -7.47 4.60
CA LYS A 144 -26.20 -7.98 3.52
C LYS A 144 -26.72 -9.36 3.88
#